data_AF-A0AAW8WFC5-F1
#
_entry.id   AF-A0AAW8WFC5-F1
#
_cell.length_a   1.000
_cell.length_b   1.000
_cell.length_c   1.000
_cell.angle_alpha   90.00
_cell.angle_beta   90.00
_cell.angle_gamma   90.00
#
_symmetry.space_group_name_H-M   'P 1'
#
loop_
_entity.id
_entity.type
_entity.pdbx_description
1 polymer ?
#
loop_
_entity_poly.entity_id
_entity_poly.type
_entity_poly.pdbx_seq_one_letter_code
_entity_poly.pdbx_strand_id
1 'polypeptide(L)' 'MDTKNLSSNQISSFLNSLSYWESINLRSTLLKAQNKGMSSEDAYEQATLDYEDPKNLEFDFERALKTGI' A
#
# COMPACT_ATOMS: atom_id res chain seq x y z
N MET A 1 -4.95 12.38 -19.44
CA MET A 1 -3.76 12.09 -18.62
C MET A 1 -3.36 10.67 -18.96
N ASP A 2 -2.24 10.48 -19.65
CA ASP A 2 -1.67 9.14 -19.84
C ASP A 2 -1.13 8.69 -18.49
N THR A 3 -1.93 7.93 -17.74
CA THR A 3 -1.44 7.21 -16.57
C THR A 3 -0.50 6.14 -17.10
N LYS A 4 0.80 6.44 -17.11
CA LYS A 4 1.84 5.49 -17.47
C LYS A 4 1.67 4.29 -16.55
N ASN A 5 1.14 3.18 -17.07
CA ASN A 5 1.03 1.93 -16.31
C ASN A 5 2.43 1.55 -15.82
N LEU A 6 2.63 1.60 -14.50
CA LEU A 6 3.85 1.09 -13.89
C LEU A 6 3.88 -0.42 -14.13
N SER A 7 5.02 -0.92 -14.63
CA SER A 7 5.24 -2.36 -14.69
C SER A 7 5.34 -2.93 -13.27
N SER A 8 4.93 -4.19 -13.08
CA SER A 8 5.06 -4.88 -11.79
C SER A 8 6.48 -4.77 -11.22
N ASN A 9 7.52 -4.90 -12.05
CA ASN A 9 8.92 -4.69 -11.64
C ASN A 9 9.20 -3.29 -11.04
N GLN A 10 8.58 -2.23 -11.55
CA GLN A 10 8.73 -0.89 -11.00
C GLN A 10 8.04 -0.75 -9.65
N ILE A 11 6.90 -1.42 -9.48
CA ILE A 11 6.15 -1.46 -8.23
C ILE A 11 6.94 -2.21 -7.16
N SER A 12 7.38 -3.44 -7.44
CA SER A 12 8.15 -4.22 -6.48
C SER A 12 9.48 -3.53 -6.15
N SER A 13 10.14 -2.90 -7.13
CA SER A 13 11.36 -2.12 -6.88
C SER A 13 11.12 -0.93 -5.96
N PHE A 14 9.99 -0.23 -6.09
CA PHE A 14 9.62 0.87 -5.20
C PHE A 14 9.33 0.35 -3.79
N LEU A 15 8.51 -0.69 -3.66
CA LEU A 15 8.14 -1.25 -2.35
C LEU A 15 9.35 -1.80 -1.60
N ASN A 16 10.27 -2.48 -2.30
CA ASN A 16 11.52 -2.96 -1.71
C ASN A 16 12.50 -1.85 -1.32
N SER A 17 12.30 -0.61 -1.81
CA SER A 17 13.12 0.54 -1.41
C SER A 17 12.63 1.19 -0.11
N LEU A 18 11.42 0.86 0.33
CA LEU A 18 10.84 1.42 1.55
C LEU A 18 11.46 0.77 2.78
N SER A 19 11.82 1.58 3.76
CA SER A 19 12.08 1.11 5.12
C SER A 19 10.81 0.50 5.73
N TYR A 20 11.00 -0.19 6.86
CA TYR A 20 9.90 -0.73 7.66
C TYR A 20 8.81 0.32 7.89
N TRP A 21 9.16 1.49 8.44
CA TRP A 21 8.18 2.53 8.77
C TRP A 21 7.52 3.15 7.54
N GLU A 22 8.24 3.29 6.43
CA GLU A 22 7.67 3.80 5.18
C GLU A 22 6.65 2.80 4.60
N SER A 23 6.93 1.50 4.68
CA SER A 23 6.00 0.44 4.30
C SER A 23 4.73 0.44 5.15
N ILE A 24 4.87 0.56 6.48
CA ILE A 24 3.73 0.65 7.41
C ILE A 24 2.86 1.87 7.09
N ASN A 25 3.48 3.04 6.89
CA ASN A 25 2.77 4.27 6.60
C ASN A 25 2.01 4.19 5.26
N LEU A 26 2.64 3.63 4.22
CA LEU A 26 2.00 3.41 2.93
C LEU A 26 0.81 2.46 3.08
N ARG A 27 1.00 1.31 3.73
CA ARG A 27 -0.06 0.32 3.97
C ARG A 27 -1.24 0.91 4.74
N SER A 28 -0.98 1.62 5.84
CA SER A 28 -2.01 2.28 6.64
C SER A 28 -2.80 3.31 5.80
N THR A 29 -2.12 4.08 4.96
CA THR A 29 -2.76 5.04 4.06
C THR A 29 -3.69 4.34 3.07
N LEU A 30 -3.23 3.25 2.44
CA LEU A 30 -4.03 2.45 1.51
C LEU A 30 -5.26 1.86 2.19
N LEU A 31 -5.11 1.28 3.39
CA LEU A 31 -6.20 0.69 4.16
C LEU A 31 -7.29 1.72 4.49
N LYS A 32 -6.91 2.94 4.88
CA LYS A 32 -7.86 4.03 5.14
C LYS A 32 -8.56 4.52 3.88
N ALA A 33 -7.82 4.66 2.79
CA ALA A 33 -8.38 5.09 1.51
C ALA A 33 -9.43 4.08 1.00
N GLN A 34 -9.16 2.79 1.18
CA GLN A 34 -10.07 1.71 0.83
C GLN A 34 -11.25 1.56 1.81
N ASN A 35 -11.07 1.91 3.09
CA ASN A 35 -12.07 1.75 4.15
C ASN A 35 -12.38 3.09 4.85
N LYS A 36 -13.34 3.85 4.32
CA LYS A 36 -13.70 5.20 4.83
C LYS A 36 -14.14 5.27 6.29
N GLY A 37 -14.46 4.13 6.93
CA GLY A 37 -14.84 4.05 8.34
C GLY A 37 -13.74 3.55 9.28
N MET A 38 -12.58 3.15 8.75
CA MET A 38 -11.46 2.64 9.55
C MET A 38 -10.76 3.78 10.27
N SER A 39 -10.49 3.61 11.57
CA SER A 39 -9.71 4.59 12.32
C SER A 39 -8.24 4.55 11.90
N SER A 40 -7.50 5.63 12.19
CA SER A 40 -6.05 5.63 11.92
C SER A 40 -5.28 4.61 12.76
N GLU A 41 -5.78 4.32 13.97
CA GLU A 41 -5.18 3.37 14.89
C GLU A 41 -5.35 1.94 14.36
N ASP A 42 -6.58 1.57 13.99
CA ASP A 42 -6.88 0.25 13.39
C ASP A 42 -6.08 0.04 12.09
N ALA A 43 -5.98 1.07 11.24
CA ALA A 43 -5.23 0.99 9.99
C ALA A 43 -3.73 0.78 10.23
N TYR A 44 -3.18 1.38 11.29
CA TYR A 44 -1.77 1.24 11.64
C TYR A 44 -1.48 -0.12 12.30
N GLU A 45 -2.37 -0.57 13.18
CA GLU A 45 -2.30 -1.90 13.79
C GLU A 45 -2.36 -2.99 12.71
N GLN A 46 -3.34 -2.92 11.81
CA GLN A 46 -3.46 -3.86 10.69
C GLN A 46 -2.24 -3.78 9.76
N ALA A 47 -1.74 -2.58 9.45
CA ALA A 47 -0.53 -2.43 8.63
C ALA A 47 0.70 -3.09 9.28
N THR A 48 0.79 -3.02 10.60
CA THR A 48 1.88 -3.63 11.38
C THR A 48 1.78 -5.15 11.37
N LEU A 49 0.58 -5.70 11.54
CA LEU A 49 0.32 -7.15 11.49
C LEU A 49 0.56 -7.72 10.08
N ASP A 50 0.18 -6.98 9.04
CA ASP A 50 0.30 -7.40 7.64
C ASP A 50 1.73 -7.28 7.09
N TYR A 51 2.65 -6.62 7.79
CA TYR A 51 3.99 -6.34 7.27
C TYR A 51 4.78 -7.60 6.91
N GLU A 52 4.54 -8.70 7.63
CA GLU A 52 5.18 -9.99 7.34
C GLU A 52 4.71 -10.62 6.01
N ASP A 53 3.63 -10.11 5.41
CA ASP A 53 3.12 -10.52 4.10
C ASP A 53 3.25 -9.40 3.05
N PRO A 54 4.45 -9.24 2.44
CA PRO A 54 4.72 -8.18 1.47
C PRO A 54 3.84 -8.24 0.21
N LYS A 55 3.22 -9.40 -0.09
CA LYS A 55 2.33 -9.53 -1.26
C LYS A 55 1.06 -8.72 -1.12
N ASN A 56 0.58 -8.53 0.11
CA ASN A 56 -0.63 -7.74 0.35
C ASN A 56 -0.39 -6.26 0.05
N LEU A 57 0.78 -5.72 0.44
CA LEU A 57 1.15 -4.35 0.12
C LEU A 57 1.28 -4.12 -1.39
N GLU A 58 1.91 -5.05 -2.09
CA GLU A 58 2.04 -4.98 -3.55
C GLU A 58 0.68 -5.01 -4.25
N PHE A 59 -0.20 -5.95 -3.86
CA PHE A 59 -1.54 -6.06 -4.40
C PHE A 59 -2.38 -4.79 -4.18
N ASP A 60 -2.37 -4.25 -2.96
CA ASP A 60 -3.19 -3.07 -2.64
C ASP A 60 -2.64 -1.79 -3.27
N PHE A 61 -1.33 -1.67 -3.41
CA PHE A 61 -0.72 -0.56 -4.12
C PHE A 61 -1.00 -0.62 -5.63
N GLU A 62 -0.90 -1.81 -6.24
CA GLU A 62 -1.31 -2.02 -7.62
C GLU A 62 -2.78 -1.66 -7.86
N ARG A 63 -3.65 -2.06 -6.94
CA ARG A 63 -5.07 -1.74 -6.99
C ARG A 63 -5.27 -0.23 -6.92
N ALA A 64 -4.68 0.45 -5.94
CA ALA A 64 -4.75 1.89 -5.77
C ALA A 64 -4.36 2.66 -7.04
N LEU A 65 -3.25 2.29 -7.68
CA LEU A 65 -2.82 2.88 -8.95
C LEU A 65 -3.82 2.69 -10.09
N LYS A 66 -4.48 1.53 -10.16
CA LYS A 66 -5.47 1.20 -11.20
C LYS A 66 -6.82 1.89 -10.96
N THR A 67 -7.22 2.03 -9.70
CA THR A 67 -8.57 2.49 -9.33
C THR A 67 -8.63 3.94 -8.85
N GLY A 68 -7.48 4.60 -8.63
CA GLY A 68 -7.40 6.00 -8.21
C GLY A 68 -7.86 6.23 -6.77
N ILE A 69 -7.60 5.26 -5.89
CA ILE A 69 -8.03 5.25 -4.48
C ILE A 69 -6.81 5.34 -3.59
#